data_AF-X1BSE1-F1
#
_entry.id   AF-X1BSE1-F1
#
_cell.length_a   1.000
_cell.length_b   1.000
_cell.length_c   1.000
_cell.angle_alpha   90.00
_cell.angle_beta   90.00
_cell.angle_gamma   90.00
#
_symmetry.space_group_name_H-M   'P 1'
#
loop_
_entity.id
_entity.type
_entity.pdbx_description
1 polymer ?
#
loop_
_entity_poly.entity_id
_entity_poly.type
_entity_poly.pdbx_seq_one_letter_code
_entity_poly.pdbx_strand_id
1 'polypeptide(L)'
;MKVVIKSFNGIGDLLFVTPTLRVIKEAHPGCHITVNTNYPGLLLNNPYVDVVGNENEGVFLGYPDPIHLQWPTKHHIISDWEIVTQHYKLETNPPSLQPEIYIDRFKHGTGVGVQTIHKGHWHKKKVWPYYDELCYNLDYSFVVIPRV
;
A
#
# COMPACT_ATOMS: atom_id res chain seq x y z
N MET A 1 -8.51 -20.31 -2.68
CA MET A 1 -9.17 -19.06 -3.13
C MET A 1 -8.13 -18.12 -3.70
N LYS A 2 -8.44 -17.37 -4.76
CA LYS A 2 -7.52 -16.38 -5.36
C LYS A 2 -8.07 -14.97 -5.17
N VAL A 3 -7.23 -14.06 -4.70
CA VAL A 3 -7.51 -12.63 -4.53
C VAL A 3 -6.51 -11.88 -5.37
N VAL A 4 -6.97 -11.08 -6.33
CA VAL A 4 -6.10 -10.32 -7.24
C VAL A 4 -6.45 -8.85 -7.09
N ILE A 5 -5.51 -8.05 -6.61
CA ILE A 5 -5.70 -6.63 -6.34
C ILE A 5 -4.92 -5.82 -7.37
N LYS A 6 -5.58 -4.85 -7.97
CA LYS A 6 -5.01 -3.90 -8.92
C LYS A 6 -4.78 -2.55 -8.25
N SER A 7 -3.52 -2.22 -7.95
CA SER A 7 -3.10 -0.95 -7.34
C SER A 7 -2.04 -0.25 -8.19
N PHE A 8 -2.50 0.50 -9.19
CA PHE A 8 -1.67 1.31 -10.10
C PHE A 8 -1.72 2.81 -9.76
N ASN A 9 -2.16 3.16 -8.55
CA ASN A 9 -2.28 4.53 -8.09
C ASN A 9 -0.94 5.04 -7.55
N GLY A 10 -0.94 5.97 -6.58
CA GLY A 10 0.28 6.45 -5.96
C GLY A 10 0.88 5.43 -4.98
N ILE A 11 2.16 5.61 -4.65
CA ILE A 11 2.86 4.81 -3.63
C ILE A 11 2.07 4.71 -2.32
N GLY A 12 1.44 5.82 -1.89
CA GLY A 12 0.66 5.83 -0.65
C GLY A 12 -0.57 4.92 -0.69
N ASP A 13 -1.24 4.84 -1.83
CA ASP A 13 -2.42 3.97 -1.98
C ASP A 13 -1.99 2.51 -1.90
N LEU A 14 -0.84 2.16 -2.49
CA LEU A 14 -0.25 0.84 -2.33
C LEU A 14 0.11 0.53 -0.87
N LEU A 15 0.52 1.52 -0.07
CA LEU A 15 0.78 1.31 1.35
C LEU A 15 -0.50 1.13 2.16
N PHE A 16 -1.59 1.81 1.79
CA PHE A 16 -2.87 1.71 2.49
C PHE A 16 -3.59 0.38 2.25
N VAL A 17 -3.22 -0.36 1.20
CA VAL A 17 -3.73 -1.73 1.00
C VAL A 17 -3.10 -2.74 1.97
N THR A 18 -1.92 -2.48 2.55
CA THR A 18 -1.18 -3.55 3.26
C THR A 18 -1.88 -4.12 4.50
N PRO A 19 -2.66 -3.35 5.29
CA PRO A 19 -3.48 -3.91 6.35
C PRO A 19 -4.59 -4.83 5.83
N THR A 20 -5.15 -4.54 4.66
CA THR A 20 -6.13 -5.39 3.99
C THR A 20 -5.51 -6.74 3.63
N LEU A 21 -4.27 -6.76 3.11
CA LEU A 21 -3.56 -7.99 2.75
C LEU A 21 -3.38 -8.91 3.96
N ARG A 22 -2.93 -8.36 5.09
CA ARG A 22 -2.76 -9.10 6.36
C ARG A 22 -4.06 -9.71 6.84
N VAL A 23 -5.09 -8.88 6.97
CA VAL A 23 -6.40 -9.33 7.48
C VAL A 23 -6.98 -10.46 6.62
N ILE A 24 -6.86 -10.37 5.29
CA ILE A 24 -7.31 -11.42 4.39
C ILE A 24 -6.50 -12.70 4.60
N LYS A 25 -5.17 -12.60 4.70
CA LYS A 25 -4.32 -13.79 4.89
C LYS A 25 -4.51 -14.44 6.25
N GLU A 26 -4.70 -13.67 7.31
CA GLU A 26 -4.97 -14.17 8.67
C GLU A 26 -6.33 -14.86 8.77
N ALA A 27 -7.39 -14.27 8.19
CA ALA A 27 -8.72 -14.87 8.16
C ALA A 27 -8.82 -16.06 7.21
N HIS A 28 -8.03 -16.05 6.13
CA HIS A 28 -8.04 -17.09 5.10
C HIS A 28 -6.60 -17.56 4.75
N PRO A 29 -5.93 -18.35 5.61
CA PRO A 29 -4.53 -18.72 5.42
C PRO A 29 -4.20 -19.45 4.11
N GLY A 30 -5.18 -20.19 3.56
CA GLY A 30 -5.06 -20.88 2.26
C GLY A 30 -5.38 -20.02 1.03
N CYS A 31 -5.61 -18.71 1.20
CA CYS A 31 -5.81 -17.81 0.07
C CYS A 31 -4.49 -17.50 -0.64
N HIS A 32 -4.57 -17.31 -1.94
CA HIS A 32 -3.45 -16.84 -2.76
C HIS A 32 -3.73 -15.40 -3.20
N ILE A 33 -2.87 -14.48 -2.80
CA ILE A 33 -2.99 -13.04 -2.98
C ILE A 33 -1.96 -12.60 -4.01
N THR A 34 -2.45 -12.04 -5.11
CA THR A 34 -1.66 -11.37 -6.14
C THR A 34 -1.92 -9.87 -6.07
N VAL A 35 -0.86 -9.06 -6.02
CA VAL A 35 -0.97 -7.61 -6.11
C VAL A 35 -0.28 -7.12 -7.37
N ASN A 36 -1.08 -6.60 -8.31
CA ASN A 36 -0.60 -5.96 -9.52
C ASN A 36 -0.37 -4.46 -9.27
N THR A 37 0.86 -4.00 -9.46
CA THR A 37 1.24 -2.62 -9.14
C THR A 37 2.38 -2.08 -10.01
N ASN A 38 2.49 -0.76 -10.08
CA ASN A 38 3.63 -0.03 -10.63
C ASN A 38 4.81 0.10 -9.67
N TYR A 39 4.68 -0.31 -8.40
CA TYR A 39 5.76 -0.26 -7.40
C TYR A 39 6.03 -1.63 -6.75
N PRO A 40 6.44 -2.66 -7.54
CA PRO A 40 6.57 -4.02 -7.03
C PRO A 40 7.56 -4.14 -5.87
N GLY A 41 8.62 -3.32 -5.87
CA GLY A 41 9.66 -3.28 -4.83
C GLY A 41 9.12 -3.09 -3.40
N LEU A 42 7.98 -2.42 -3.23
CA LEU A 42 7.39 -2.15 -1.92
C LEU A 42 6.72 -3.37 -1.28
N LEU A 43 6.40 -4.39 -2.07
CA LEU A 43 5.69 -5.59 -1.61
C LEU A 43 6.54 -6.85 -1.67
N LEU A 44 7.79 -6.78 -2.15
CA LEU A 44 8.67 -7.95 -2.33
C LEU A 44 8.80 -8.82 -1.08
N ASN A 45 8.87 -8.19 0.09
CA ASN A 45 9.04 -8.88 1.37
C ASN A 45 7.76 -8.94 2.20
N ASN A 46 6.60 -8.58 1.62
CA ASN A 46 5.34 -8.63 2.33
C ASN A 46 4.90 -10.09 2.52
N PRO A 47 4.80 -10.61 3.76
CA PRO A 47 4.52 -12.03 4.02
C PRO A 47 3.09 -12.43 3.65
N TYR A 48 2.24 -11.46 3.36
CA TYR A 48 0.84 -11.67 3.03
C TYR A 48 0.56 -11.63 1.52
N VAL A 49 1.58 -11.36 0.69
CA VAL A 49 1.47 -11.37 -0.77
C VAL A 49 2.23 -12.57 -1.32
N ASP A 50 1.56 -13.38 -2.13
CA ASP A 50 2.19 -14.54 -2.76
C ASP A 50 2.80 -14.19 -4.11
N VAL A 51 2.20 -13.25 -4.84
CA VAL A 51 2.68 -12.80 -6.16
C VAL A 51 2.58 -11.29 -6.26
N VAL A 52 3.69 -10.65 -6.65
CA VAL A 52 3.72 -9.24 -7.04
C VAL A 52 3.85 -9.17 -8.55
N GLY A 53 2.83 -8.62 -9.20
CA GLY A 53 2.73 -8.56 -10.66
C GLY A 53 2.59 -7.13 -11.20
N ASN A 54 2.47 -7.02 -12.51
CA ASN A 54 2.23 -5.76 -13.23
C ASN A 54 1.10 -5.88 -14.26
N GLU A 55 0.26 -6.91 -14.13
CA GLU A 55 -0.84 -7.17 -15.05
C GLU A 55 -2.00 -6.19 -14.83
N ASN A 56 -2.77 -5.93 -15.88
CA ASN A 56 -3.95 -5.08 -15.80
C ASN A 56 -5.19 -5.85 -15.30
N GLU A 57 -5.01 -6.71 -14.30
CA GLU A 57 -6.04 -7.59 -13.75
C GLU A 57 -6.23 -7.38 -12.25
N GLY A 58 -7.44 -7.70 -11.76
CA GLY A 58 -7.79 -7.63 -10.35
C GLY A 58 -8.81 -6.55 -9.99
N VAL A 59 -9.25 -6.57 -8.73
CA VAL A 59 -10.15 -5.55 -8.19
C VAL A 59 -9.43 -4.21 -8.13
N PHE A 60 -10.04 -3.19 -8.74
CA PHE A 60 -9.52 -1.84 -8.70
C PHE A 60 -9.97 -1.14 -7.42
N LEU A 61 -9.01 -0.56 -6.69
CA LEU A 61 -9.25 0.14 -5.42
C LEU A 61 -9.66 1.60 -5.68
N GLY A 62 -10.80 1.76 -6.36
CA GLY A 62 -11.37 3.06 -6.67
C GLY A 62 -12.56 3.37 -5.78
N TYR A 63 -12.55 4.53 -5.13
CA TYR A 63 -13.71 5.06 -4.41
C TYR A 63 -13.84 6.57 -4.69
N PRO A 64 -15.07 7.11 -4.67
CA PRO A 64 -15.27 8.55 -4.72
C PRO A 64 -14.68 9.14 -3.44
N ASP A 65 -13.63 9.98 -3.53
CA ASP A 65 -13.02 10.66 -2.36
C ASP A 65 -14.02 11.70 -1.83
N PRO A 66 -14.82 11.39 -0.78
CA PRO A 66 -15.82 12.31 -0.27
C PRO A 66 -15.21 13.32 0.71
N ILE A 67 -13.90 13.20 1.00
CA ILE A 67 -13.22 13.91 2.08
C ILE A 67 -11.99 14.65 1.58
N HIS A 68 -12.02 15.13 0.32
CA HIS A 68 -11.14 16.21 -0.12
C HIS A 68 -11.02 17.25 1.02
N LEU A 69 -9.82 17.33 1.62
CA LEU A 69 -9.40 18.23 2.73
C LEU A 69 -9.47 17.70 4.18
N GLN A 70 -9.92 16.48 4.48
CA GLN A 70 -9.80 15.91 5.85
C GLN A 70 -8.84 14.70 5.89
N TRP A 71 -8.23 14.45 7.05
CA TRP A 71 -7.15 13.49 7.29
C TRP A 71 -7.40 12.10 6.66
N PRO A 72 -6.84 11.81 5.47
CA PRO A 72 -7.43 10.84 4.54
C PRO A 72 -6.99 9.39 4.76
N THR A 73 -5.88 9.16 5.44
CA THR A 73 -5.21 7.85 5.55
C THR A 73 -6.11 6.74 6.11
N LYS A 74 -6.90 7.05 7.15
CA LYS A 74 -7.80 6.07 7.77
C LYS A 74 -8.92 5.65 6.83
N HIS A 75 -9.44 6.60 6.06
CA HIS A 75 -10.50 6.35 5.10
C HIS A 75 -10.01 5.45 3.95
N HIS A 76 -8.77 5.66 3.48
CA HIS A 76 -8.20 4.86 2.38
C HIS A 76 -8.11 3.38 2.78
N ILE A 77 -7.54 3.09 3.96
CA ILE A 77 -7.42 1.70 4.46
C ILE A 77 -8.79 1.03 4.60
N ILE A 78 -9.78 1.75 5.14
CA ILE A 78 -11.14 1.21 5.31
C ILE A 78 -11.79 0.93 3.96
N SER A 79 -11.70 1.88 3.03
CA SER A 79 -12.30 1.73 1.69
C SER A 79 -11.63 0.61 0.90
N ASP A 80 -10.30 0.49 0.92
CA ASP A 80 -9.59 -0.60 0.27
C ASP A 80 -10.03 -1.96 0.84
N TRP A 81 -10.11 -2.06 2.16
CA TRP A 81 -10.60 -3.27 2.83
C TRP A 81 -12.05 -3.60 2.46
N GLU A 82 -12.96 -2.64 2.52
CA GLU A 82 -14.37 -2.84 2.16
C GLU A 82 -14.51 -3.29 0.70
N ILE A 83 -13.81 -2.64 -0.23
CA ILE A 83 -13.85 -2.99 -1.66
C ILE A 83 -13.41 -4.43 -1.87
N VAL A 84 -12.25 -4.82 -1.32
CA VAL A 84 -11.71 -6.17 -1.54
C VAL A 84 -12.58 -7.23 -0.87
N THR A 85 -12.99 -7.01 0.39
CA THR A 85 -13.82 -7.96 1.13
C THR A 85 -15.19 -8.14 0.51
N GLN A 86 -15.85 -7.07 0.06
CA GLN A 86 -17.14 -7.17 -0.61
C GLN A 86 -17.00 -7.85 -1.98
N HIS A 87 -16.00 -7.50 -2.77
CA HIS A 87 -15.78 -8.08 -4.09
C HIS A 87 -15.60 -9.60 -4.03
N TYR A 88 -14.79 -10.08 -3.09
CA TYR A 88 -14.49 -11.50 -2.92
C TYR A 88 -15.40 -12.20 -1.90
N LYS A 89 -16.38 -11.49 -1.31
CA LYS A 89 -17.29 -11.99 -0.27
C LYS A 89 -16.54 -12.64 0.91
N LEU A 90 -15.52 -11.94 1.39
CA LEU A 90 -14.64 -12.41 2.47
C LEU A 90 -15.22 -12.06 3.84
N GLU A 91 -15.15 -13.01 4.76
CA GLU A 91 -15.50 -12.80 6.17
C GLU A 91 -14.24 -12.43 6.94
N THR A 92 -14.06 -11.14 7.23
CA THR A 92 -12.87 -10.63 7.92
C THR A 92 -13.22 -9.57 8.96
N ASN A 93 -12.34 -9.39 9.95
CA ASN A 93 -12.44 -8.26 10.88
C ASN A 93 -11.93 -6.97 10.22
N PRO A 94 -12.38 -5.78 10.67
CA PRO A 94 -11.80 -4.52 10.21
C PRO A 94 -10.29 -4.45 10.44
N PRO A 95 -9.52 -3.85 9.51
CA PRO A 95 -8.08 -3.76 9.61
C PRO A 95 -7.62 -2.73 10.63
N SER A 96 -6.38 -2.90 11.11
CA SER A 96 -5.65 -1.84 11.78
C SER A 96 -5.46 -0.66 10.82
N LEU A 97 -5.70 0.56 11.28
CA LEU A 97 -5.56 1.78 10.46
C LEU A 97 -4.10 2.29 10.39
N GLN A 98 -3.16 1.36 10.22
CA GLN A 98 -1.73 1.62 10.17
C GLN A 98 -1.15 0.85 8.98
N PRO A 99 -0.62 1.53 7.95
CA PRO A 99 0.04 0.85 6.84
C PRO A 99 1.34 0.20 7.30
N GLU A 100 1.71 -0.86 6.59
CA GLU A 100 2.89 -1.65 6.86
C GLU A 100 3.82 -1.71 5.66
N ILE A 101 5.11 -1.71 5.97
CA ILE A 101 6.18 -1.95 5.02
C ILE A 101 7.04 -3.05 5.60
N TYR A 102 7.31 -4.05 4.78
CA TYR A 102 8.20 -5.15 5.10
C TYR A 102 9.50 -4.88 4.38
N ILE A 103 10.52 -4.49 5.13
CA ILE A 103 11.88 -4.35 4.64
C ILE A 103 12.70 -5.48 5.23
N ASP A 104 13.59 -6.06 4.43
CA ASP A 104 14.62 -6.92 5.00
C ASP A 104 15.39 -6.08 6.02
N ARG A 105 15.62 -6.65 7.20
CA ARG A 105 16.43 -5.96 8.22
C ARG A 105 17.75 -5.55 7.57
N PHE A 106 17.95 -4.25 7.43
CA PHE A 106 19.31 -3.71 7.40
C PHE A 106 20.03 -4.30 8.61
N LYS A 107 21.32 -4.62 8.47
CA LYS A 107 22.16 -5.06 9.60
C LYS A 107 22.07 -4.11 10.81
N HIS A 108 21.52 -2.90 10.64
CA HIS A 108 21.13 -2.00 11.71
C HIS A 108 19.78 -1.30 11.43
N GLY A 109 18.75 -1.57 12.24
CA GLY A 109 17.56 -0.71 12.40
C GLY A 109 16.21 -1.29 11.93
N THR A 110 15.16 -1.15 12.75
CA THR A 110 13.76 -1.47 12.44
C THR A 110 12.97 -0.18 12.19
N GLY A 111 12.18 -0.08 11.11
CA GLY A 111 11.36 1.11 10.83
C GLY A 111 10.09 0.81 10.03
N VAL A 112 9.06 1.63 10.25
CA VAL A 112 7.74 1.65 9.55
C VAL A 112 7.60 2.99 8.80
N GLY A 113 7.04 3.00 7.57
CA GLY A 113 6.97 4.20 6.70
C GLY A 113 5.61 4.46 6.01
N VAL A 114 5.39 5.72 5.59
CA VAL A 114 4.15 6.26 4.94
C VAL A 114 4.50 7.24 3.79
N GLN A 115 3.64 7.27 2.75
CA GLN A 115 3.46 8.11 1.52
C GLN A 115 4.34 9.36 1.23
N THR A 116 4.77 9.51 -0.04
CA THR A 116 5.74 10.53 -0.51
C THR A 116 5.39 11.26 -1.83
N ILE A 117 4.12 11.55 -2.13
CA ILE A 117 3.78 12.43 -3.28
C ILE A 117 3.11 13.73 -2.81
N HIS A 118 3.83 14.84 -3.02
CA HIS A 118 3.38 16.21 -2.69
C HIS A 118 2.61 16.84 -3.85
N LYS A 119 1.28 16.97 -3.72
CA LYS A 119 0.56 18.08 -4.37
C LYS A 119 0.69 19.32 -3.48
N GLY A 120 0.84 20.51 -4.09
CA GLY A 120 1.18 21.77 -3.41
C GLY A 120 0.20 22.28 -2.32
N HIS A 121 -0.86 21.55 -2.00
CA HIS A 121 -1.79 21.89 -0.91
C HIS A 121 -1.58 21.02 0.36
N TRP A 122 -0.55 20.19 0.41
CA TRP A 122 -0.31 19.19 1.49
C TRP A 122 0.83 19.57 2.46
N HIS A 123 1.20 20.85 2.55
CA HIS A 123 2.36 21.40 3.27
C HIS A 123 2.48 21.13 4.79
N LYS A 124 1.71 20.20 5.39
CA LYS A 124 1.72 19.93 6.84
C LYS A 124 1.54 18.45 7.23
N LYS A 125 1.70 17.48 6.30
CA LYS A 125 1.58 16.05 6.65
C LYS A 125 2.96 15.40 6.85
N LYS A 126 3.00 14.47 7.81
CA LYS A 126 4.22 13.88 8.38
C LYS A 126 5.01 13.09 7.33
N VAL A 127 6.29 13.39 7.21
CA VAL A 127 7.29 12.67 6.41
C VAL A 127 7.97 11.63 7.30
N TRP A 128 8.36 10.48 6.74
CA TRP A 128 9.16 9.48 7.45
C TRP A 128 10.57 10.02 7.74
N PRO A 129 11.09 9.92 8.98
CA PRO A 129 12.37 10.53 9.36
C PRO A 129 13.60 10.03 8.59
N TYR A 130 13.52 8.86 7.94
CA TYR A 130 14.63 8.25 7.20
C TYR A 130 14.37 8.24 5.67
N TYR A 131 13.42 9.06 5.19
CA TYR A 131 13.05 9.16 3.77
C TYR A 131 14.26 9.38 2.86
N ASP A 132 15.15 10.29 3.27
CA ASP A 132 16.34 10.59 2.50
C ASP A 132 17.23 9.34 2.36
N GLU A 133 17.35 8.51 3.40
CA GLU A 133 18.16 7.29 3.37
C GLU A 133 17.62 6.25 2.36
N LEU A 134 16.30 6.14 2.22
CA LEU A 134 15.65 5.28 1.21
C LEU A 134 15.85 5.83 -0.21
N CYS A 135 15.83 7.15 -0.38
CA CYS A 135 16.08 7.79 -1.68
C CYS A 135 17.55 7.72 -2.13
N TYR A 136 18.51 7.64 -1.20
CA TYR A 136 19.95 7.68 -1.51
C TYR A 136 20.65 6.31 -1.53
N ASN A 137 20.07 5.23 -1.00
CA ASN A 137 20.76 3.93 -0.83
C ASN A 137 20.12 2.73 -1.55
N LEU A 138 19.23 2.93 -2.51
CA LEU A 138 18.73 1.85 -3.36
C LEU A 138 19.10 2.11 -4.82
N ASP A 139 19.46 1.04 -5.54
CA ASP A 139 19.57 0.95 -7.01
C ASP A 139 18.24 1.26 -7.75
N TYR A 140 17.26 1.87 -7.08
CA TYR A 140 16.08 2.45 -7.70
C TYR A 140 16.36 3.93 -7.98
N SER A 141 16.52 4.26 -9.25
CA SER A 141 16.41 5.64 -9.73
C SER A 141 14.95 6.09 -9.59
N PHE A 142 14.58 6.67 -8.45
CA PHE A 142 13.32 7.38 -8.34
C PHE A 142 13.43 8.63 -9.21
N VAL A 143 12.73 8.62 -10.36
CA VAL A 143 12.65 9.80 -11.22
C VAL A 143 11.85 10.85 -10.45
N VAL A 144 12.57 11.83 -9.90
CA VAL A 144 11.97 13.09 -9.49
C VAL A 144 11.50 13.75 -10.78
N ILE A 145 10.20 13.63 -11.09
CA ILE A 145 9.59 14.37 -12.18
C ILE A 145 9.59 15.84 -11.73
N PRO A 146 10.40 16.72 -12.35
CA PRO A 146 10.39 18.12 -11.98
C PRO A 146 9.02 18.71 -12.28
N ARG A 147 8.58 19.63 -11.42
CA ARG A 147 7.36 20.41 -11.64
C ARG A 147 7.42 21.08 -13.02
N VAL A 148 6.38 20.86 -13.83
CA VAL A 148 5.92 21.84 -14.82
C VAL A 148 4.77 22.62 -14.19
#